data_AF-A0A4R2B135-F1
#
_entry.id   AF-A0A4R2B135-F1
#
_cell.length_a   1.000
_cell.length_b   1.000
_cell.length_c   1.000
_cell.angle_alpha   90.00
_cell.angle_beta   90.00
_cell.angle_gamma   90.00
#
_symmetry.space_group_name_H-M   'P 1'
#
loop_
_entity.id
_entity.type
_entity.pdbx_description
1 polymer ?
#
loop_
_entity_poly.entity_id
_entity_poly.type
_entity_poly.pdbx_seq_one_letter_code
_entity_poly.pdbx_strand_id
1 'polypeptide(L)'
;MNQNSKIDRVAFLEEQVICYMKNLLVDSPYHVLIYFEKQVNRYTSMLKEGKPYPASVENTLLHLIREYSSFISEVKEYLKIKTTVGNYSSGDVMA
;
A
#
# COMPACT_ATOMS: atom_id res chain seq x y z
N MET A 1 -14.32 14.44 -15.49
CA MET A 1 -14.02 13.67 -14.26
C MET A 1 -14.69 14.36 -13.09
N ASN A 2 -15.63 13.68 -12.44
CA ASN A 2 -16.51 14.26 -11.42
C ASN A 2 -15.74 14.44 -10.10
N GLN A 3 -15.83 15.59 -9.43
CA GLN A 3 -15.05 15.83 -8.19
C GLN A 3 -15.43 14.87 -7.05
N ASN A 4 -16.69 14.42 -7.03
CA ASN A 4 -17.18 13.46 -6.03
C ASN A 4 -16.41 12.14 -6.07
N SER A 5 -16.08 11.60 -7.26
CA SER A 5 -15.37 10.32 -7.37
C SER A 5 -13.92 10.37 -6.86
N LYS A 6 -13.30 11.56 -6.85
CA LYS A 6 -11.96 11.74 -6.28
C LYS A 6 -12.01 11.75 -4.75
N ILE A 7 -13.00 12.43 -4.17
CA ILE A 7 -13.20 12.48 -2.71
C ILE A 7 -13.48 11.06 -2.18
N ASP A 8 -14.34 10.30 -2.87
CA ASP A 8 -14.67 8.93 -2.49
C ASP A 8 -13.43 8.00 -2.53
N ARG A 9 -12.55 8.15 -3.53
CA ARG A 9 -11.31 7.38 -3.63
C ARG A 9 -10.33 7.69 -2.50
N VAL A 10 -10.20 8.96 -2.13
CA VAL A 10 -9.31 9.37 -1.02
C VAL A 10 -9.79 8.80 0.30
N ALA A 11 -11.08 8.92 0.60
CA ALA A 11 -11.68 8.38 1.81
C ALA A 11 -11.53 6.85 1.89
N PHE A 12 -11.76 6.16 0.77
CA PHE A 12 -11.53 4.72 0.67
C PHE A 12 -10.08 4.33 0.98
N LEU A 13 -9.10 5.01 0.36
CA LEU A 13 -7.69 4.74 0.59
C LEU A 13 -7.28 5.01 2.05
N GLU A 14 -7.80 6.08 2.65
CA GLU A 14 -7.54 6.40 4.05
C GLU A 14 -8.06 5.31 5.00
N GLU A 15 -9.29 4.83 4.77
CA GLU A 15 -9.86 3.72 5.57
C GLU A 15 -9.04 2.43 5.43
N GLN A 16 -8.63 2.08 4.21
CA GLN A 16 -7.79 0.90 3.97
C GLN A 16 -6.44 1.01 4.69
N VAL A 17 -5.76 2.15 4.57
CA VAL A 17 -4.46 2.36 5.21
C VAL A 17 -4.57 2.33 6.74
N ILE A 18 -5.62 2.93 7.31
CA ILE A 18 -5.90 2.85 8.76
C ILE A 18 -6.15 1.40 9.18
N CYS A 19 -6.89 0.62 8.39
CA CYS A 19 -7.12 -0.80 8.65
C CYS A 19 -5.80 -1.58 8.65
N TYR A 20 -4.93 -1.37 7.64
CA TYR A 20 -3.61 -1.99 7.60
C TYR A 20 -2.75 -1.61 8.80
N MET A 21 -2.74 -0.35 9.20
CA MET A 21 -2.02 0.13 10.37
C MET A 21 -2.46 -0.58 11.66
N LYS A 22 -3.78 -0.71 11.87
CA LYS A 22 -4.34 -1.46 13.01
C LYS A 22 -3.95 -2.93 12.98
N ASN A 23 -4.05 -3.58 11.82
CA ASN A 23 -3.76 -5.01 11.68
C ASN A 23 -2.27 -5.31 11.85
N LEU A 24 -1.39 -4.40 11.44
CA LEU A 24 0.05 -4.53 11.57
C LEU A 24 0.60 -3.97 12.90
N LEU A 25 -0.27 -3.37 13.73
CA LEU A 25 0.09 -2.72 15.00
C LEU A 25 1.17 -1.64 14.81
N VAL A 26 1.02 -0.83 13.76
CA VAL A 26 1.92 0.28 13.44
C VAL A 26 1.16 1.60 13.42
N ASP A 27 1.89 2.68 13.66
CA ASP A 27 1.39 4.05 13.78
C ASP A 27 1.65 4.92 12.53
N SER A 28 2.33 4.37 11.52
CA SER A 28 2.71 5.10 10.32
C SER A 28 2.38 4.34 9.03
N PRO A 29 1.79 5.01 8.01
CA PRO A 29 1.58 4.43 6.69
C PRO A 29 2.89 4.02 5.99
N TYR A 30 4.01 4.64 6.37
CA TYR A 30 5.33 4.22 5.87
C TYR A 30 5.75 2.85 6.43
N HIS A 31 5.40 2.53 7.69
CA HIS A 31 5.66 1.21 8.26
C HIS A 31 4.80 0.13 7.58
N VAL A 32 3.56 0.45 7.21
CA VAL A 32 2.71 -0.42 6.38
C VAL A 32 3.37 -0.70 5.03
N LEU A 33 3.83 0.36 4.35
CA LEU A 33 4.50 0.22 3.06
C LEU A 33 5.74 -0.69 3.15
N ILE A 34 6.61 -0.44 4.13
CA ILE A 34 7.83 -1.25 4.36
C ILE A 34 7.46 -2.71 4.63
N TYR A 35 6.41 -2.97 5.40
CA TYR A 35 5.95 -4.33 5.66
C TYR A 35 5.54 -5.05 4.37
N PHE A 36 4.72 -4.43 3.53
CA PHE A 36 4.30 -5.04 2.26
C PHE A 36 5.47 -5.26 1.30
N GLU A 37 6.41 -4.31 1.20
CA GLU A 37 7.62 -4.47 0.39
C GLU A 37 8.48 -5.65 0.89
N LYS A 38 8.59 -5.85 2.20
CA LYS A 38 9.25 -7.03 2.79
C LYS A 38 8.54 -8.34 2.43
N GLN A 39 7.21 -8.38 2.41
CA GLN A 39 6.47 -9.58 2.02
C GLN A 39 6.70 -9.93 0.54
N VAL A 40 6.60 -8.96 -0.37
CA VAL A 40 6.90 -9.16 -1.80
C VAL A 40 8.31 -9.71 -1.99
N ASN A 41 9.30 -9.10 -1.33
CA ASN A 41 10.69 -9.54 -1.41
C ASN A 41 10.86 -10.97 -0.88
N ARG A 42 10.23 -11.31 0.25
CA ARG A 42 10.28 -12.65 0.83
C ARG A 42 9.74 -13.70 -0.13
N TYR A 43 8.53 -13.52 -0.66
CA TYR A 43 7.91 -14.50 -1.55
C TYR A 43 8.64 -14.61 -2.89
N THR A 44 9.14 -13.48 -3.42
CA THR A 44 9.96 -13.48 -4.63
C THR A 44 11.26 -14.25 -4.42
N SER A 45 11.92 -14.07 -3.27
CA SER A 45 13.12 -14.82 -2.93
C SER A 45 12.83 -16.32 -2.80
N MET A 46 11.72 -16.69 -2.16
CA MET A 46 11.31 -18.10 -2.07
C MET A 46 11.19 -18.75 -3.45
N LEU A 47 10.57 -18.07 -4.43
CA LEU A 47 10.46 -18.58 -5.80
C LEU A 47 11.83 -18.67 -6.51
N LYS A 48 12.77 -17.78 -6.19
CA LYS A 48 14.11 -17.74 -6.80
C LYS A 48 15.10 -18.73 -6.19
N GLU A 49 14.85 -19.25 -4.99
CA GLU A 49 15.75 -20.19 -4.29
C GLU A 49 15.93 -21.54 -5.02
N GLY A 50 15.25 -21.78 -6.14
CA GLY A 50 15.43 -22.97 -6.97
C GLY A 50 14.94 -24.27 -6.32
N LYS A 51 14.23 -24.15 -5.20
CA LYS A 51 13.57 -25.29 -4.53
C LYS A 51 12.31 -25.67 -5.32
N PRO A 52 12.11 -26.96 -5.65
CA PRO A 52 10.90 -27.39 -6.29
C PRO A 52 9.73 -27.28 -5.30
N TYR A 53 8.85 -26.31 -5.53
CA TYR A 53 7.56 -26.24 -4.85
C TYR A 53 6.51 -26.99 -5.67
N PRO A 54 5.51 -27.60 -5.02
CA PRO A 54 4.30 -28.01 -5.71
C PRO A 54 3.67 -26.82 -6.44
N ALA A 55 3.06 -27.06 -7.60
CA ALA A 55 2.42 -26.00 -8.41
C ALA A 55 1.38 -25.19 -7.62
N SER A 56 0.68 -25.82 -6.67
CA SER A 56 -0.25 -25.12 -5.76
C SER A 56 0.43 -24.07 -4.89
N VAL A 57 1.63 -24.37 -4.39
CA VAL A 57 2.42 -23.47 -3.55
C VAL A 57 3.00 -22.35 -4.41
N GLU A 58 3.53 -22.67 -5.60
CA GLU A 58 4.03 -21.66 -6.53
C GLU A 58 2.92 -20.66 -6.93
N ASN A 59 1.74 -21.15 -7.30
CA ASN A 59 0.59 -20.31 -7.62
C ASN A 59 0.17 -19.43 -6.43
N THR A 60 0.22 -19.97 -5.21
CA THR A 60 -0.08 -19.20 -3.99
C THR A 60 0.94 -18.08 -3.78
N LEU A 61 2.23 -18.36 -3.92
CA LEU A 61 3.29 -17.35 -3.79
C LEU A 61 3.14 -16.25 -4.85
N LEU A 62 2.86 -16.61 -6.11
CA LEU A 62 2.60 -15.66 -7.19
C LEU A 62 1.36 -14.79 -6.91
N HIS A 63 0.30 -15.38 -6.35
CA HIS A 63 -0.90 -14.64 -5.95
C HIS A 63 -0.58 -13.62 -4.86
N LEU A 64 0.11 -14.04 -3.79
CA LEU A 64 0.52 -13.16 -2.70
C LEU A 64 1.40 -12.01 -3.18
N ILE A 65 2.36 -12.28 -4.07
CA ILE A 65 3.20 -11.22 -4.67
C ILE A 65 2.34 -10.17 -5.37
N ARG A 66 1.34 -10.59 -6.16
CA ARG A 66 0.44 -9.67 -6.87
C ARG A 66 -0.42 -8.87 -5.90
N GLU A 67 -0.97 -9.53 -4.89
CA GLU A 67 -1.83 -8.91 -3.87
C GLU A 67 -1.06 -7.83 -3.09
N TYR A 68 0.10 -8.17 -2.51
CA TYR A 68 0.93 -7.21 -1.79
C TYR A 68 1.45 -6.08 -2.70
N SER A 69 1.73 -6.35 -3.98
CA SER A 69 2.10 -5.30 -4.95
C SER A 69 0.95 -4.32 -5.22
N SER A 70 -0.30 -4.80 -5.21
CA SER A 70 -1.49 -3.96 -5.29
C SER A 70 -1.62 -3.07 -4.05
N PHE A 71 -1.48 -3.65 -2.85
CA PHE A 71 -1.53 -2.88 -1.60
C PHE A 71 -0.43 -1.82 -1.52
N ILE A 72 0.79 -2.12 -1.98
CA ILE A 72 1.87 -1.14 -2.09
C ILE A 72 1.46 0.05 -2.97
N SER A 73 0.80 -0.21 -4.09
CA SER A 73 0.36 0.83 -5.03
C SER A 73 -0.68 1.75 -4.37
N GLU A 74 -1.64 1.17 -3.64
CA GLU A 74 -2.67 1.92 -2.90
C GLU A 74 -2.08 2.78 -1.78
N VAL A 75 -1.15 2.22 -0.99
CA VAL A 75 -0.47 2.97 0.09
C VAL A 75 0.37 4.11 -0.50
N LYS A 76 1.06 3.88 -1.62
CA LYS A 76 1.83 4.94 -2.32
C LYS A 76 0.92 6.04 -2.87
N GLU A 77 -0.24 5.67 -3.42
CA GLU A 77 -1.26 6.63 -3.86
C GLU A 77 -1.73 7.49 -2.68
N TYR A 78 -2.11 6.88 -1.56
CA TYR A 78 -2.51 7.56 -0.34
C TYR A 78 -1.43 8.54 0.17
N LEU A 79 -0.18 8.08 0.28
CA LEU A 79 0.94 8.90 0.74
C LEU A 79 1.13 10.11 -0.16
N LYS A 80 1.11 9.93 -1.49
CA LYS A 80 1.24 11.02 -2.45
C LYS A 80 0.13 12.06 -2.27
N ILE A 81 -1.10 11.63 -2.03
CA ILE A 81 -2.24 12.52 -1.81
C ILE A 81 -2.03 13.32 -0.52
N LYS A 82 -1.68 12.67 0.60
CA LYS A 82 -1.43 13.36 1.88
C LYS A 82 -0.26 14.33 1.82
N THR A 83 0.85 13.97 1.16
CA THR A 83 1.98 14.89 0.94
C THR A 83 1.57 16.09 0.07
N THR A 84 0.74 15.88 -0.95
CA THR A 84 0.25 16.97 -1.80
C THR A 84 -0.67 17.92 -1.03
N VAL A 85 -1.59 17.40 -0.21
CA VAL A 85 -2.52 18.20 0.62
C VAL A 85 -1.77 18.99 1.71
N GLY A 86 -0.70 18.43 2.28
CA GLY A 86 0.15 19.13 3.26
C GLY A 86 0.79 20.41 2.71
N ASN A 87 1.09 20.46 1.39
CA ASN A 87 1.67 21.63 0.75
C ASN A 87 0.66 22.76 0.46
N TYR A 88 -0.64 22.44 0.38
CA TYR A 88 -1.69 23.46 0.18
C TYR A 88 -2.16 24.10 1.50
N SER A 89 -1.91 23.47 2.65
CA SER A 89 -2.33 24.01 3.96
C SER A 89 -1.37 25.05 4.56
N SER A 90 -0.24 25.34 3.90
CA SER A 90 0.74 26.33 4.36
C SER A 90 0.71 27.66 3.58
N GLY A 91 -0.24 27.83 2.64
CA GLY A 91 -0.30 28.98 1.73
C GLY A 91 -1.45 29.97 1.95
N ASP A 92 -2.48 29.63 2.74
CA ASP A 92 -3.66 30.48 2.95
C ASP A 92 -3.67 31.11 4.36
N VAL A 93 -2.64 31.89 4.67
CA VAL A 93 -2.75 32.98 5.66
C VAL A 93 -1.86 34.14 5.19
N MET A 94 -2.43 35.04 4.39
CA MET A 94 -2.25 36.49 4.54
C MET A 94 -3.33 37.17 3.69
N ALA A 95 -4.34 37.70 4.39
CA ALA A 95 -5.17 38.80 3.92
C ALA A 95 -4.36 40.10 3.87
#